data_AF-A0A2I0NXP7-F1
#
_entry.id   AF-A0A2I0NXP7-F1
#
_cell.length_a   1.000
_cell.length_b   1.000
_cell.length_c   1.000
_cell.angle_alpha   90.00
_cell.angle_beta   90.00
_cell.angle_gamma   90.00
#
_symmetry.space_group_name_H-M   'P 1'
#
loop_
_entity.id
_entity.type
_entity.pdbx_description
1 polymer ?
#
loop_
_entity_poly.entity_id
_entity_poly.type
_entity_poly.pdbx_seq_one_letter_code
_entity_poly.pdbx_strand_id
1 'polypeptide(L)'
;KALKLLEIQRNALLMFTSCGWFFDEISGIETVQVMMYACRAIQLVREISGVDLETAFIGILKDASSNITASGNGADIFQAYVRTAMVDISRVAFHYAITSLIEQYQKEATIYTYAIRSVANKQEEAGILKLITGHAIFRSDLTNEESALTYAAIHIGDHNFMGGVGPYTTEETFSDMQDDLWNAFQKSDVPGMIISLNQHFESHSYSLWHLFRDGRRKVLYSILKTTLEDVESEYRQIYRRYFSLIKAMKEMHTKPPEALEFPVQYILNHDIRQSLESDEIDLMHLKISVDELVHGGYIPDTRILSYIAGGSIAWQLQKIALDPEDIRRIRNVNAVFSLIKPLSLTLDLLESQNQYFRIRVILSVQMQKDAAGGNKDAKEWISEFEQLGINLEFLNPETTSG
;
A
#
# COMPACT_ATOMS: atom_id res chain seq x y z
N LYS A 1 15.46 22.61 -26.39
CA LYS A 1 14.66 23.47 -27.31
C LYS A 1 13.89 22.68 -28.38
N ALA A 2 14.53 21.85 -29.23
CA ALA A 2 13.83 21.08 -30.27
C ALA A 2 12.75 20.13 -29.71
N LEU A 3 13.05 19.36 -28.65
CA LEU A 3 12.08 18.47 -28.00
C LEU A 3 10.87 19.21 -27.43
N LYS A 4 11.08 20.40 -26.82
CA LYS A 4 9.97 21.24 -26.36
C LYS A 4 9.08 21.74 -27.51
N LEU A 5 9.67 22.10 -28.66
CA LEU A 5 8.89 22.48 -29.84
C LEU A 5 8.07 21.30 -30.39
N LEU A 6 8.63 20.09 -30.37
CA LEU A 6 7.89 18.87 -30.73
C LEU A 6 6.77 18.57 -29.73
N GLU A 7 7.00 18.78 -28.43
CA GLU A 7 5.97 18.60 -27.40
C GLU A 7 4.87 19.67 -27.49
N ILE A 8 5.20 20.92 -27.86
CA ILE A 8 4.22 21.95 -28.21
C ILE A 8 3.36 21.47 -29.38
N GLN A 9 3.98 21.02 -30.47
CA GLN A 9 3.26 20.53 -31.65
C GLN A 9 2.36 19.34 -31.29
N ARG A 10 2.86 18.40 -30.48
CA ARG A 10 2.09 17.25 -30.01
C ARG A 10 0.85 17.67 -29.22
N ASN A 11 1.00 18.54 -28.22
CA ASN A 11 -0.12 19.02 -27.42
C ASN A 11 -1.08 19.89 -28.24
N ALA A 12 -0.57 20.68 -29.19
CA ALA A 12 -1.38 21.44 -30.12
C ALA A 12 -2.24 20.52 -31.02
N LEU A 13 -1.75 19.34 -31.41
CA LEU A 13 -2.55 18.34 -32.13
C LEU A 13 -3.59 17.67 -31.21
N LEU A 14 -3.21 17.33 -29.98
CA LEU A 14 -4.10 16.66 -29.02
C LEU A 14 -5.28 17.54 -28.57
N MET A 15 -5.09 18.86 -28.44
CA MET A 15 -6.17 19.77 -28.03
C MET A 15 -7.26 19.96 -29.10
N PHE A 16 -7.02 19.54 -30.35
CA PHE A 16 -8.04 19.58 -31.43
C PHE A 16 -8.79 18.26 -31.62
N THR A 17 -8.73 17.36 -30.63
CA THR A 17 -9.49 16.10 -30.69
C THR A 17 -10.99 16.36 -30.62
N SER A 18 -11.73 15.91 -31.63
CA SER A 18 -13.16 16.22 -31.78
C SER A 18 -14.04 15.61 -30.69
N CYS A 19 -13.64 14.47 -30.13
CA CYS A 19 -14.34 13.84 -28.99
C CYS A 19 -14.37 14.72 -27.74
N GLY A 20 -13.36 15.58 -27.55
CA GLY A 20 -13.29 16.52 -26.42
C GLY A 20 -14.28 17.67 -26.48
N TRP A 21 -14.90 17.91 -27.64
CA TRP A 21 -15.87 19.00 -27.85
C TRP A 21 -17.24 18.49 -28.33
N PHE A 22 -17.43 17.17 -28.36
CA PHE A 22 -18.66 16.56 -28.85
C PHE A 22 -19.83 16.70 -27.86
N PHE A 23 -19.54 16.72 -26.56
CA PHE A 23 -20.56 16.82 -25.52
C PHE A 23 -20.87 18.27 -25.19
N ASP A 24 -22.12 18.54 -24.83
CA ASP A 24 -22.61 19.89 -24.53
C ASP A 24 -22.03 20.48 -23.23
N GLU A 25 -21.30 19.69 -22.43
CA GLU A 25 -20.78 20.11 -21.12
C GLU A 25 -19.26 20.30 -21.11
N ILE A 26 -18.84 21.56 -20.98
CA ILE A 26 -17.43 21.98 -20.93
C ILE A 26 -16.69 21.53 -19.66
N SER A 27 -17.40 21.21 -18.58
CA SER A 27 -16.80 20.60 -17.38
C SER A 27 -16.61 19.08 -17.49
N GLY A 28 -16.93 18.48 -18.65
CA GLY A 28 -16.72 17.06 -18.94
C GLY A 28 -15.24 16.68 -18.91
N ILE A 29 -14.95 15.43 -18.56
CA ILE A 29 -13.56 14.95 -18.42
C ILE A 29 -12.78 15.08 -19.74
N GLU A 30 -13.46 14.90 -20.87
CA GLU A 30 -12.88 14.98 -22.21
C GLU A 30 -12.49 16.42 -22.57
N THR A 31 -13.39 17.39 -22.32
CA THR A 31 -13.14 18.82 -22.58
C THR A 31 -12.06 19.36 -21.65
N VAL A 32 -12.10 18.98 -20.38
CA VAL A 32 -11.06 19.30 -19.40
C VAL A 32 -9.70 18.76 -19.85
N GLN A 33 -9.63 17.52 -20.34
CA GLN A 33 -8.39 16.94 -20.86
C GLN A 33 -7.85 17.70 -22.09
N VAL A 34 -8.73 18.12 -23.01
CA VAL A 34 -8.33 18.99 -24.13
C VAL A 34 -7.75 20.33 -23.63
N MET A 35 -8.39 20.95 -22.64
CA MET A 35 -7.87 22.18 -22.03
C MET A 35 -6.53 21.95 -21.33
N MET A 36 -6.29 20.78 -20.73
CA MET A 36 -4.97 20.42 -20.18
C MET A 36 -3.88 20.36 -21.25
N TYR A 37 -4.17 19.80 -22.43
CA TYR A 37 -3.22 19.81 -23.54
C TYR A 37 -2.91 21.24 -24.02
N ALA A 38 -3.95 22.08 -24.17
CA ALA A 38 -3.76 23.49 -24.52
C ALA A 38 -2.90 24.22 -23.48
N CYS A 39 -3.19 24.00 -22.20
CA CYS A 39 -2.43 24.55 -21.09
C CYS A 39 -0.95 24.14 -21.15
N ARG A 40 -0.65 22.86 -21.42
CA ARG A 40 0.73 22.37 -21.53
C ARG A 40 1.47 23.02 -22.71
N ALA A 41 0.81 23.20 -23.84
CA ALA A 41 1.39 23.90 -24.99
C ALA A 41 1.71 25.37 -24.64
N ILE A 42 0.78 26.06 -23.96
CA ILE A 42 0.98 27.45 -23.50
C ILE A 42 2.17 27.57 -22.54
N GLN A 43 2.30 26.67 -21.57
CA GLN A 43 3.44 26.62 -20.65
C GLN A 43 4.77 26.52 -21.41
N LEU A 44 4.87 25.57 -22.33
CA LEU A 44 6.09 25.35 -23.10
C LEU A 44 6.41 26.53 -24.04
N VAL A 45 5.40 27.18 -24.63
CA VAL A 45 5.58 28.40 -25.44
C VAL A 45 6.15 29.52 -24.57
N ARG A 46 5.61 29.72 -23.37
CA ARG A 46 6.10 30.71 -22.41
C ARG A 46 7.55 30.45 -22.03
N GLU A 47 7.90 29.20 -21.72
CA GLU A 47 9.28 28.80 -21.38
C GLU A 47 10.28 29.04 -22.53
N ILE A 48 9.88 28.82 -23.79
CA ILE A 48 10.78 28.95 -24.95
C ILE A 48 10.89 30.39 -25.45
N SER A 49 9.79 31.15 -25.40
CA SER A 49 9.66 32.45 -26.07
C SER A 49 9.42 33.63 -25.14
N GLY A 50 9.09 33.38 -23.87
CA GLY A 50 8.67 34.41 -22.91
C GLY A 50 7.24 34.93 -23.13
N VAL A 51 6.54 34.50 -24.19
CA VAL A 51 5.19 34.98 -24.52
C VAL A 51 4.16 34.34 -23.60
N ASP A 52 3.36 35.16 -22.94
CA ASP A 52 2.21 34.72 -22.15
C ASP A 52 0.95 34.65 -23.01
N LEU A 53 0.53 33.43 -23.36
CA LEU A 53 -0.73 33.17 -24.07
C LEU A 53 -1.89 32.84 -23.13
N GLU A 54 -1.61 32.60 -21.85
CA GLU A 54 -2.59 32.07 -20.90
C GLU A 54 -3.72 33.08 -20.64
N THR A 55 -3.36 34.36 -20.46
CA THR A 55 -4.34 35.42 -20.21
C THR A 55 -5.37 35.54 -21.34
N ALA A 56 -4.91 35.50 -22.60
CA ALA A 56 -5.80 35.57 -23.76
C ALA A 56 -6.64 34.29 -23.89
N PHE A 57 -6.04 33.12 -23.63
CA PHE A 57 -6.72 31.83 -23.69
C PHE A 57 -7.85 31.72 -22.66
N ILE A 58 -7.60 32.10 -21.41
CA ILE A 58 -8.64 32.15 -20.35
C ILE A 58 -9.72 33.16 -20.71
N GLY A 59 -9.36 34.30 -21.32
CA GLY A 59 -10.31 35.28 -21.83
C GLY A 59 -11.31 34.67 -22.82
N ILE A 60 -10.85 33.82 -23.74
CA ILE A 60 -11.70 33.09 -24.69
C ILE A 60 -12.58 32.05 -23.96
N LEU A 61 -12.00 31.30 -23.01
CA LEU A 61 -12.74 30.26 -22.27
C LEU A 61 -13.89 30.82 -21.43
N LYS A 62 -13.81 32.08 -20.99
CA LYS A 62 -14.85 32.73 -20.20
C LYS A 62 -16.20 32.80 -20.93
N ASP A 63 -16.19 32.87 -22.25
CA ASP A 63 -17.40 32.96 -23.06
C ASP A 63 -18.13 31.60 -23.19
N ALA A 64 -17.46 30.50 -22.84
CA ALA A 64 -18.04 29.17 -22.84
C ALA A 64 -18.71 28.88 -21.49
N SER A 65 -20.04 28.85 -21.46
CA SER A 65 -20.82 28.56 -20.26
C SER A 65 -20.96 27.06 -20.01
N SER A 66 -20.89 26.64 -18.75
CA SER A 66 -21.27 25.27 -18.35
C SER A 66 -22.79 25.12 -18.24
N ASN A 67 -23.31 23.93 -18.50
CA ASN A 67 -24.72 23.62 -18.21
C ASN A 67 -24.93 23.36 -16.71
N ILE A 68 -23.85 23.17 -15.95
CA ILE A 68 -23.87 23.00 -14.49
C ILE A 68 -23.60 24.35 -13.82
N THR A 69 -24.61 24.91 -13.15
CA THR A 69 -24.51 26.22 -12.50
C THR A 69 -23.35 26.33 -11.50
N ALA A 70 -23.04 25.24 -10.77
CA ALA A 70 -21.95 25.20 -9.82
C ALA A 70 -20.56 25.25 -10.47
N SER A 71 -20.44 24.87 -11.75
CA SER A 71 -19.19 24.85 -12.50
C SER A 71 -18.87 26.19 -13.18
N GLY A 72 -19.85 27.10 -13.32
CA GLY A 72 -19.65 28.44 -13.87
C GLY A 72 -19.37 28.46 -15.37
N ASN A 73 -18.24 29.03 -15.78
CA ASN A 73 -17.80 29.10 -17.18
C ASN A 73 -16.43 28.42 -17.39
N GLY A 74 -15.96 28.40 -18.63
CA GLY A 74 -14.69 27.77 -19.00
C GLY A 74 -13.47 28.34 -18.28
N ALA A 75 -13.47 29.61 -17.87
CA ALA A 75 -12.39 30.17 -17.05
C ALA A 75 -12.41 29.61 -15.61
N ASP A 76 -13.60 29.47 -15.02
CA ASP A 76 -13.76 28.86 -13.69
C ASP A 76 -13.34 27.39 -13.70
N ILE A 77 -13.74 26.65 -14.75
CA ILE A 77 -13.36 25.24 -14.96
C ILE A 77 -11.87 25.10 -15.20
N PHE A 78 -11.27 25.98 -16.00
CA PHE A 78 -9.82 25.98 -16.22
C PHE A 78 -9.07 26.16 -14.89
N GLN A 79 -9.51 27.10 -14.06
CA GLN A 79 -8.93 27.35 -12.76
C GLN A 79 -9.09 26.15 -11.80
N ALA A 80 -10.29 25.55 -11.77
CA ALA A 80 -10.60 24.46 -10.85
C ALA A 80 -9.95 23.13 -11.22
N TYR A 81 -9.92 22.78 -12.52
CA TYR A 81 -9.56 21.43 -12.97
C TYR A 81 -8.27 21.38 -13.79
N VAL A 82 -7.99 22.39 -14.62
CA VAL A 82 -6.83 22.37 -15.52
C VAL A 82 -5.59 22.86 -14.79
N ARG A 83 -5.68 24.01 -14.11
CA ARG A 83 -4.58 24.57 -13.32
C ARG A 83 -4.11 23.62 -12.22
N THR A 84 -5.03 22.94 -11.56
CA THR A 84 -4.72 21.98 -10.48
C THR A 84 -4.08 20.68 -10.98
N ALA A 85 -4.25 20.37 -12.27
CA ALA A 85 -3.65 19.23 -12.93
C ALA A 85 -2.27 19.53 -13.55
N MET A 86 -1.86 20.80 -13.62
CA MET A 86 -0.51 21.16 -14.08
C MET A 86 0.53 20.52 -13.16
N VAL A 87 1.35 19.64 -13.74
CA VAL A 87 2.48 19.03 -13.05
C VAL A 87 3.60 20.05 -12.99
N ASP A 88 3.69 20.72 -11.85
CA ASP A 88 4.87 21.48 -11.47
C ASP A 88 5.97 20.49 -11.04
N ILE A 89 7.19 20.68 -11.55
CA ILE A 89 8.34 19.85 -11.16
C ILE A 89 8.60 19.94 -9.66
N SER A 90 8.28 21.08 -9.03
CA SER A 90 8.34 21.25 -7.59
C SER A 90 7.37 20.33 -6.85
N ARG A 91 6.18 20.06 -7.44
CA ARG A 91 5.23 19.08 -6.92
C ARG A 91 5.73 17.65 -7.06
N VAL A 92 6.46 17.34 -8.14
CA VAL A 92 7.13 16.03 -8.33
C VAL A 92 8.23 15.83 -7.29
N ALA A 93 9.04 16.86 -7.05
CA ALA A 93 10.09 16.82 -6.03
C ALA A 93 9.53 16.74 -4.61
N PHE A 94 8.45 17.46 -4.30
CA PHE A 94 7.79 17.34 -3.00
C PHE A 94 7.18 15.94 -2.82
N HIS A 95 6.60 15.40 -3.89
CA HIS A 95 6.11 14.03 -3.87
C HIS A 95 7.22 13.04 -3.57
N TYR A 96 8.36 13.15 -4.27
CA TYR A 96 9.54 12.35 -4.03
C TYR A 96 10.04 12.47 -2.59
N ALA A 97 10.10 13.69 -2.03
CA ALA A 97 10.54 13.92 -0.66
C ALA A 97 9.66 13.19 0.36
N ILE A 98 8.34 13.32 0.27
CA ILE A 98 7.40 12.68 1.20
C ILE A 98 7.38 11.16 1.02
N THR A 99 7.35 10.67 -0.22
CA THR A 99 7.37 9.22 -0.43
C THR A 99 8.70 8.63 0.04
N SER A 100 9.81 9.36 -0.06
CA SER A 100 11.12 8.94 0.48
C SER A 100 11.19 8.97 2.00
N LEU A 101 10.42 9.83 2.66
CA LEU A 101 10.31 9.84 4.11
C LEU A 101 9.62 8.56 4.65
N ILE A 102 8.79 7.92 3.82
CA ILE A 102 7.97 6.75 4.18
C ILE A 102 8.57 5.46 3.65
N GLU A 103 8.99 5.45 2.39
CA GLU A 103 9.58 4.33 1.68
C GLU A 103 11.09 4.57 1.55
N GLN A 104 11.92 3.58 1.89
CA GLN A 104 13.36 3.67 1.61
C GLN A 104 13.60 3.51 0.10
N TYR A 105 13.59 4.61 -0.65
CA TYR A 105 13.98 4.59 -2.07
C TYR A 105 15.46 4.28 -2.22
N GLN A 106 15.80 3.47 -3.22
CA GLN A 106 17.18 3.37 -3.73
C GLN A 106 17.56 4.67 -4.45
N LYS A 107 18.85 4.87 -4.74
CA LYS A 107 19.41 6.11 -5.33
C LYS A 107 18.70 6.63 -6.60
N GLU A 108 17.92 5.78 -7.27
CA GLU A 108 17.15 6.11 -8.45
C GLU A 108 15.66 5.80 -8.22
N ALA A 109 14.80 6.70 -8.68
CA ALA A 109 13.35 6.55 -8.63
C ALA A 109 12.73 7.04 -9.94
N THR A 110 11.52 6.57 -10.24
CA THR A 110 10.72 7.08 -11.36
C THR A 110 9.36 7.49 -10.83
N ILE A 111 8.98 8.75 -11.05
CA ILE A 111 7.67 9.29 -10.69
C ILE A 111 7.05 9.88 -11.95
N TYR A 112 5.97 9.24 -12.43
CA TYR A 112 5.33 9.56 -13.72
C TYR A 112 6.34 9.60 -14.89
N THR A 113 6.55 10.76 -15.51
CA THR A 113 7.47 10.96 -16.64
C THR A 113 8.80 11.58 -16.22
N TYR A 114 9.18 11.43 -14.95
CA TYR A 114 10.42 11.95 -14.41
C TYR A 114 11.28 10.83 -13.83
N ALA A 115 12.49 10.70 -14.38
CA ALA A 115 13.57 9.94 -13.79
C ALA A 115 14.27 10.81 -12.74
N ILE A 116 14.45 10.27 -11.53
CA ILE A 116 14.97 11.00 -10.38
C ILE A 116 16.24 10.31 -9.92
N ARG A 117 17.32 11.09 -9.83
CA ARG A 117 18.59 10.62 -9.26
C ARG A 117 18.90 11.40 -8.00
N SER A 118 18.88 10.70 -6.86
CA SER A 118 19.28 11.26 -5.57
C SER A 118 20.78 11.53 -5.56
N VAL A 119 21.19 12.76 -5.25
CA VAL A 119 22.61 13.12 -5.15
C VAL A 119 23.03 13.17 -3.68
N ALA A 120 22.27 13.88 -2.85
CA ALA A 120 22.39 13.84 -1.40
C ALA A 120 21.01 13.63 -0.76
N ASN A 121 20.96 12.78 0.26
CA ASN A 121 19.75 12.52 1.02
C ASN A 121 20.12 12.24 2.47
N LYS A 122 19.50 12.96 3.40
CA LYS A 122 19.63 12.74 4.84
C LYS A 122 18.24 12.65 5.44
N GLN A 123 18.01 11.61 6.22
CA GLN A 123 16.74 11.30 6.87
C GLN A 123 17.00 10.77 8.28
N GLU A 124 16.21 11.23 9.25
CA GLU A 124 16.19 10.68 10.61
C GLU A 124 14.78 10.73 11.20
N GLU A 125 14.59 9.96 12.26
CA GLU A 125 13.36 9.84 13.04
C GLU A 125 13.68 10.07 14.52
N ALA A 126 12.90 10.94 15.17
CA ALA A 126 13.01 11.30 16.58
C ALA A 126 11.61 11.26 17.23
N GLY A 127 11.25 10.11 17.80
CA GLY A 127 9.89 9.88 18.28
C GLY A 127 8.90 9.91 17.12
N ILE A 128 7.88 10.75 17.20
CA ILE A 128 6.89 10.94 16.12
C ILE A 128 7.39 11.84 14.98
N LEU A 129 8.52 12.53 15.16
CA LEU A 129 9.05 13.47 14.19
C LEU A 129 9.92 12.74 13.18
N LYS A 130 9.71 13.02 11.90
CA LYS A 130 10.63 12.59 10.83
C LYS A 130 11.03 13.78 9.99
N LEU A 131 12.31 13.88 9.65
CA LEU A 131 12.84 14.91 8.77
C LEU A 131 13.62 14.24 7.65
N ILE A 132 13.40 14.69 6.43
CA ILE A 132 14.24 14.40 5.26
C ILE A 132 14.66 15.71 4.61
N THR A 133 15.93 15.80 4.24
CA THR A 133 16.50 16.89 3.43
C THR A 133 17.37 16.28 2.35
N GLY A 134 17.36 16.85 1.16
CA GLY A 134 18.19 16.34 0.08
C GLY A 134 18.18 17.22 -1.13
N HIS A 135 19.00 16.84 -2.10
CA HIS A 135 18.92 17.38 -3.44
C HIS A 135 19.05 16.25 -4.46
N ALA A 136 18.27 16.38 -5.54
CA ALA A 136 18.17 15.38 -6.57
C ALA A 136 18.06 16.03 -7.95
N ILE A 137 18.43 15.26 -8.97
CA ILE A 137 18.28 15.66 -10.37
C ILE A 137 17.02 15.01 -10.90
N PHE A 138 16.10 15.84 -11.38
CA PHE A 138 14.83 15.46 -11.98
C PHE A 138 14.94 15.61 -13.48
N ARG A 139 14.93 14.49 -14.21
CA ARG A 139 14.99 14.48 -15.67
C ARG A 139 13.62 14.13 -16.25
N SER A 140 13.08 14.99 -17.11
CA SER A 140 11.87 14.67 -17.86
C SER A 140 12.18 13.67 -18.97
N ASP A 141 11.48 12.54 -19.03
CA ASP A 141 11.63 11.56 -20.12
C ASP A 141 11.07 12.06 -21.46
N LEU A 142 10.24 13.12 -21.42
CA LEU A 142 9.64 13.73 -22.61
C LEU A 142 10.57 14.77 -23.26
N THR A 143 11.15 15.66 -22.44
CA THR A 143 11.96 16.78 -22.95
C THR A 143 13.47 16.57 -22.77
N ASN A 144 13.89 15.52 -22.04
CA ASN A 144 15.25 15.31 -21.54
C ASN A 144 15.82 16.49 -20.73
N GLU A 145 14.97 17.38 -20.25
CA GLU A 145 15.42 18.48 -19.40
C GLU A 145 15.67 17.99 -17.99
N GLU A 146 16.81 18.42 -17.46
CA GLU A 146 17.21 18.16 -16.10
C GLU A 146 17.02 19.42 -15.26
N SER A 147 16.53 19.23 -14.05
CA SER A 147 16.47 20.27 -13.03
C SER A 147 17.05 19.71 -11.74
N ALA A 148 18.03 20.40 -11.19
CA ALA A 148 18.55 20.10 -9.86
C ALA A 148 17.67 20.83 -8.84
N LEU A 149 17.03 20.09 -7.95
CA LEU A 149 16.14 20.64 -6.93
C LEU A 149 16.59 20.20 -5.55
N THR A 150 16.50 21.13 -4.62
CA THR A 150 16.63 20.91 -3.18
C THR A 150 15.23 20.72 -2.60
N TYR A 151 15.11 19.81 -1.64
CA TYR A 151 13.85 19.53 -0.97
C TYR A 151 14.06 19.29 0.52
N ALA A 152 13.03 19.62 1.30
CA ALA A 152 12.89 19.22 2.68
C ALA A 152 11.45 18.76 2.94
N ALA A 153 11.27 17.74 3.77
CA ALA A 153 9.96 17.33 4.25
C ALA A 153 10.00 16.88 5.72
N ILE A 154 8.96 17.26 6.46
CA ILE A 154 8.79 17.03 7.89
C ILE A 154 7.47 16.28 8.10
N HIS A 155 7.50 15.24 8.91
CA HIS A 155 6.31 14.60 9.50
C HIS A 155 6.25 14.95 10.98
N ILE A 156 5.16 15.56 11.42
CA ILE A 156 4.95 16.04 12.81
C ILE A 156 3.99 15.08 13.56
N GLY A 157 3.79 13.86 13.04
CA GLY A 157 2.78 12.92 13.52
C GLY A 157 1.46 13.00 12.76
N ASP A 158 0.64 11.96 12.91
CA ASP A 158 -0.65 11.77 12.22
C ASP A 158 -0.55 12.07 10.70
N HIS A 159 -1.39 12.96 10.20
CA HIS A 159 -1.49 13.40 8.82
C HIS A 159 -0.74 14.72 8.57
N ASN A 160 0.05 15.21 9.54
CA ASN A 160 0.73 16.50 9.48
C ASN A 160 2.07 16.36 8.76
N PHE A 161 2.01 16.48 7.45
CA PHE A 161 3.19 16.56 6.59
C PHE A 161 3.35 17.98 6.07
N MET A 162 4.58 18.48 6.13
CA MET A 162 4.99 19.77 5.57
C MET A 162 6.26 19.57 4.77
N GLY A 163 6.49 20.40 3.77
CA GLY A 163 7.79 20.43 3.11
C GLY A 163 7.93 21.57 2.13
N GLY A 164 9.13 21.74 1.63
CA GLY A 164 9.49 22.79 0.70
C GLY A 164 10.37 22.24 -0.41
N VAL A 165 10.26 22.87 -1.58
CA VAL A 165 11.09 22.56 -2.74
C VAL A 165 11.57 23.85 -3.36
N GLY A 166 12.84 23.88 -3.75
CA GLY A 166 13.46 25.00 -4.45
C GLY A 166 14.53 24.54 -5.42
N PRO A 167 15.02 25.45 -6.28
CA PRO A 167 16.16 25.16 -7.15
C PRO A 167 17.42 24.88 -6.32
N TYR A 168 18.22 23.91 -6.75
CA TYR A 168 19.55 23.71 -6.20
C TYR A 168 20.51 24.74 -6.83
N THR A 169 21.03 25.67 -6.02
CA THR A 169 21.91 26.75 -6.47
C THR A 169 23.38 26.50 -6.15
N THR A 170 23.71 26.35 -4.86
CA THR A 170 25.08 26.14 -4.38
C THR A 170 25.09 25.19 -3.18
N GLU A 171 26.23 24.54 -2.95
CA GLU A 171 26.42 23.67 -1.79
C GLU A 171 26.27 24.45 -0.47
N GLU A 172 26.70 25.72 -0.44
CA GLU A 172 26.57 26.60 0.74
C GLU A 172 25.10 26.83 1.10
N THR A 173 24.26 27.24 0.13
CA THR A 173 22.82 27.44 0.37
C THR A 173 22.11 26.15 0.79
N PHE A 174 22.56 25.00 0.29
CA PHE A 174 22.03 23.70 0.68
C PHE A 174 22.45 23.33 2.11
N SER A 175 23.71 23.56 2.46
CA SER A 175 24.25 23.31 3.81
C SER A 175 23.57 24.20 4.85
N ASP A 176 23.37 25.49 4.56
CA ASP A 176 22.69 26.42 5.47
C ASP A 176 21.25 25.95 5.78
N MET A 177 20.50 25.56 4.74
CA MET A 177 19.16 25.00 4.88
C MET A 177 19.15 23.71 5.70
N GLN A 178 20.12 22.82 5.46
CA GLN A 178 20.28 21.61 6.24
C GLN A 178 20.55 21.95 7.71
N ASP A 179 21.55 22.80 7.99
CA ASP A 179 21.96 23.12 9.35
C ASP A 179 20.81 23.72 10.15
N ASP A 180 20.05 24.67 9.60
CA ASP A 180 18.91 25.27 10.28
C ASP A 180 17.82 24.24 10.62
N LEU A 181 17.40 23.42 9.65
CA LEU A 181 16.36 22.42 9.85
C LEU A 181 16.81 21.31 10.80
N TRP A 182 18.04 20.80 10.66
CA TRP A 182 18.58 19.74 11.50
C TRP A 182 18.82 20.22 12.94
N ASN A 183 19.26 21.45 13.13
CA ASN A 183 19.42 22.04 14.47
C ASN A 183 18.07 22.16 15.19
N ALA A 184 17.00 22.54 14.50
CA ALA A 184 15.65 22.59 15.06
C ALA A 184 15.11 21.17 15.34
N PHE A 185 15.32 20.23 14.42
CA PHE A 185 14.90 18.84 14.56
C PHE A 185 15.56 18.14 15.76
N GLN A 186 16.87 18.30 15.94
CA GLN A 186 17.59 17.71 17.09
C GLN A 186 17.08 18.22 18.44
N LYS A 187 16.53 19.44 18.48
CA LYS A 187 15.92 20.04 19.68
C LYS A 187 14.42 19.73 19.80
N SER A 188 13.84 18.99 18.85
CA SER A 188 12.40 18.77 18.73
C SER A 188 11.58 20.07 18.69
N ASP A 189 12.16 21.14 18.13
CA ASP A 189 11.55 22.46 18.02
C ASP A 189 10.69 22.55 16.75
N VAL A 190 9.44 22.10 16.84
CA VAL A 190 8.47 22.14 15.73
C VAL A 190 8.25 23.55 15.19
N PRO A 191 8.01 24.59 16.02
CA PRO A 191 7.95 25.97 15.53
C PRO A 191 9.20 26.40 14.77
N GLY A 192 10.39 26.09 15.29
CA GLY A 192 11.67 26.39 14.65
C GLY A 192 11.81 25.73 13.27
N MET A 193 11.41 24.46 13.14
CA MET A 193 11.42 23.75 11.86
C MET A 193 10.47 24.41 10.84
N ILE A 194 9.26 24.81 11.26
CA ILE A 194 8.27 25.47 10.37
C ILE A 194 8.79 26.82 9.89
N ILE A 195 9.39 27.61 10.80
CA ILE A 195 9.98 28.91 10.46
C ILE A 195 11.14 28.73 9.47
N SER A 196 12.07 27.82 9.76
CA SER A 196 13.20 27.53 8.88
C SER A 196 12.74 27.05 7.50
N LEU A 197 11.74 26.16 7.44
CA LEU A 197 11.18 25.69 6.18
C LEU A 197 10.60 26.84 5.33
N ASN A 198 9.82 27.74 5.94
CA ASN A 198 9.25 28.89 5.25
C ASN A 198 10.31 29.92 4.82
N GLN A 199 11.41 30.06 5.58
CA GLN A 199 12.52 30.95 5.23
C GLN A 199 13.28 30.47 4.00
N HIS A 200 13.53 29.16 3.90
CA HIS A 200 14.33 28.57 2.81
C HIS A 200 13.54 28.29 1.53
N PHE A 201 12.23 28.05 1.61
CA PHE A 201 11.41 27.64 0.47
C PHE A 201 10.28 28.62 0.10
N GLU A 202 10.25 29.81 0.71
CA GLU A 202 9.22 30.84 0.51
C GLU A 202 7.77 30.29 0.65
N SER A 203 6.79 30.88 -0.03
CA SER A 203 5.39 30.42 -0.09
C SER A 203 5.19 29.08 -0.83
N HIS A 204 6.25 28.36 -1.18
CA HIS A 204 6.18 27.02 -1.78
C HIS A 204 6.17 25.93 -0.70
N SER A 205 5.40 26.15 0.37
CA SER A 205 5.16 25.16 1.40
C SER A 205 4.07 24.20 0.94
N TYR A 206 4.43 22.93 0.88
CA TYR A 206 3.54 21.85 0.48
C TYR A 206 3.11 21.04 1.70
N SER A 207 2.00 20.32 1.53
CA SER A 207 1.40 19.47 2.55
C SER A 207 0.88 18.19 1.93
N LEU A 208 0.37 17.27 2.75
CA LEU A 208 -0.24 16.02 2.28
C LEU A 208 -1.22 16.22 1.12
N TRP A 209 -1.99 17.31 1.12
CA TRP A 209 -2.99 17.63 0.10
C TRP A 209 -2.40 17.93 -1.28
N HIS A 210 -1.12 18.31 -1.33
CA HIS A 210 -0.39 18.63 -2.56
C HIS A 210 0.21 17.40 -3.24
N LEU A 211 0.25 16.25 -2.58
CA LEU A 211 0.73 15.02 -3.20
C LEU A 211 -0.20 14.55 -4.33
N PHE A 212 0.36 13.85 -5.31
CA PHE A 212 -0.44 13.11 -6.29
C PHE A 212 -1.28 12.02 -5.62
N ARG A 213 -2.35 11.60 -6.30
CA ARG A 213 -3.36 10.67 -5.74
C ARG A 213 -2.72 9.38 -5.20
N ASP A 214 -1.76 8.81 -5.91
CA ASP A 214 -1.13 7.55 -5.51
C ASP A 214 -0.26 7.74 -4.27
N GLY A 215 0.55 8.80 -4.21
CA GLY A 215 1.34 9.12 -3.02
C GLY A 215 0.50 9.47 -1.81
N ARG A 216 -0.60 10.23 -1.98
CA ARG A 216 -1.56 10.48 -0.88
C ARG A 216 -2.10 9.18 -0.29
N ARG A 217 -2.49 8.26 -1.18
CA ARG A 217 -3.02 6.95 -0.76
C ARG A 217 -1.96 6.14 -0.03
N LYS A 218 -0.72 6.11 -0.53
CA LYS A 218 0.41 5.45 0.13
C LYS A 218 0.68 6.01 1.52
N VAL A 219 0.76 7.33 1.66
CA VAL A 219 0.99 7.99 2.95
C VAL A 219 -0.12 7.65 3.93
N LEU A 220 -1.37 7.77 3.51
CA LEU A 220 -2.52 7.47 4.36
C LEU A 220 -2.51 6.01 4.83
N TYR A 221 -2.20 5.06 3.95
CA TYR A 221 -2.08 3.66 4.35
C TYR A 221 -0.90 3.40 5.29
N SER A 222 0.21 4.11 5.13
CA SER A 222 1.32 4.00 6.07
C SER A 222 0.93 4.48 7.46
N ILE A 223 0.23 5.61 7.58
CA ILE A 223 -0.28 6.12 8.87
C ILE A 223 -1.27 5.12 9.45
N LEU A 224 -2.24 4.67 8.64
CA LEU A 224 -3.27 3.73 9.07
C LEU A 224 -2.67 2.42 9.57
N LYS A 225 -1.60 1.93 8.93
CA LYS A 225 -0.90 0.72 9.36
C LYS A 225 -0.38 0.88 10.80
N THR A 226 0.36 1.96 11.08
CA THR A 226 0.87 2.23 12.43
C THR A 226 -0.26 2.43 13.43
N THR A 227 -1.33 3.16 13.07
CA THR A 227 -2.50 3.33 13.94
C THR A 227 -3.18 2.00 14.28
N LEU A 228 -3.29 1.07 13.32
CA LEU A 228 -3.87 -0.25 13.57
C LEU A 228 -3.00 -1.11 14.49
N GLU A 229 -1.66 -0.98 14.41
CA GLU A 229 -0.71 -1.63 15.32
C GLU A 229 -0.88 -1.11 16.76
N ASP A 230 -1.06 0.22 16.93
CA ASP A 230 -1.33 0.83 18.24
C ASP A 230 -2.67 0.36 18.83
N VAL A 231 -3.74 0.38 18.02
CA VAL A 231 -5.07 -0.10 18.43
C VAL A 231 -5.04 -1.58 18.80
N GLU A 232 -4.31 -2.42 18.07
CA GLU A 232 -4.11 -3.81 18.43
C GLU A 232 -3.45 -3.95 19.81
N SER A 233 -2.40 -3.16 20.08
CA SER A 233 -1.72 -3.16 21.39
C SER A 233 -2.67 -2.79 22.53
N GLU A 234 -3.51 -1.77 22.34
CA GLU A 234 -4.53 -1.39 23.31
C GLU A 234 -5.58 -2.49 23.53
N TYR A 235 -6.09 -3.09 22.45
CA TYR A 235 -7.02 -4.23 22.55
C TYR A 235 -6.38 -5.44 23.22
N ARG A 236 -5.09 -5.68 22.99
CA ARG A 236 -4.34 -6.76 23.63
C ARG A 236 -4.19 -6.53 25.14
N GLN A 237 -4.09 -5.28 25.59
CA GLN A 237 -4.11 -4.96 27.02
C GLN A 237 -5.49 -5.24 27.64
N ILE A 238 -6.57 -4.86 26.96
CA ILE A 238 -7.94 -5.16 27.40
C ILE A 238 -8.15 -6.68 27.49
N TYR A 239 -7.77 -7.41 26.44
CA TYR A 239 -7.79 -8.88 26.40
C TYR A 239 -7.05 -9.45 27.63
N ARG A 240 -5.77 -9.15 27.81
CA ARG A 240 -4.96 -9.71 28.91
C ARG A 240 -5.54 -9.41 30.29
N ARG A 241 -6.12 -8.22 30.48
CA ARG A 241 -6.62 -7.77 31.79
C ARG A 241 -7.99 -8.33 32.14
N TYR A 242 -8.89 -8.43 31.17
CA TYR A 242 -10.30 -8.71 31.43
C TYR A 242 -10.79 -10.04 30.87
N PHE A 243 -9.96 -10.81 30.16
CA PHE A 243 -10.35 -12.09 29.58
C PHE A 243 -10.98 -13.05 30.59
N SER A 244 -10.36 -13.25 31.77
CA SER A 244 -10.91 -14.13 32.80
C SER A 244 -12.27 -13.66 33.35
N LEU A 245 -12.48 -12.35 33.44
CA LEU A 245 -13.77 -11.78 33.86
C LEU A 245 -14.85 -12.04 32.80
N ILE A 246 -14.52 -11.78 31.52
CA ILE A 246 -15.43 -12.02 30.39
C ILE A 246 -15.79 -13.50 30.31
N LYS A 247 -14.80 -14.39 30.50
CA LYS A 247 -15.01 -15.84 30.53
C LYS A 247 -15.95 -16.23 31.67
N ALA A 248 -15.72 -15.76 32.88
CA ALA A 248 -16.61 -15.99 34.02
C ALA A 248 -18.04 -15.48 33.77
N MET A 249 -18.20 -14.30 33.15
CA MET A 249 -19.52 -13.77 32.78
C MET A 249 -20.24 -14.71 31.80
N LYS A 250 -19.55 -15.18 30.76
CA LYS A 250 -20.12 -16.12 29.78
C LYS A 250 -20.49 -17.46 30.41
N GLU A 251 -19.67 -17.99 31.31
CA GLU A 251 -19.96 -19.21 32.08
C GLU A 251 -21.20 -19.06 32.98
N MET A 252 -21.40 -17.86 33.55
CA MET A 252 -22.61 -17.51 34.32
C MET A 252 -23.81 -17.11 33.43
N HIS A 253 -23.74 -17.35 32.11
CA HIS A 253 -24.76 -16.96 31.13
C HIS A 253 -25.13 -15.47 31.18
N THR A 254 -24.18 -14.62 31.57
CA THR A 254 -24.33 -13.16 31.62
C THR A 254 -23.63 -12.53 30.42
N LYS A 255 -24.36 -11.72 29.63
CA LYS A 255 -23.80 -11.06 28.45
C LYS A 255 -22.73 -10.03 28.85
N PRO A 256 -21.47 -10.17 28.41
CA PRO A 256 -20.45 -9.15 28.61
C PRO A 256 -20.80 -7.85 27.86
N PRO A 257 -20.41 -6.67 28.37
CA PRO A 257 -20.50 -5.43 27.60
C PRO A 257 -19.68 -5.53 26.31
N GLU A 258 -20.22 -5.00 25.21
CA GLU A 258 -19.57 -5.04 23.88
C GLU A 258 -18.17 -4.41 23.90
N ALA A 259 -17.98 -3.34 24.68
CA ALA A 259 -16.69 -2.67 24.86
C ALA A 259 -15.59 -3.57 25.46
N LEU A 260 -15.95 -4.65 26.14
CA LEU A 260 -15.02 -5.66 26.67
C LEU A 260 -14.95 -6.90 25.76
N GLU A 261 -16.07 -7.29 25.16
CA GLU A 261 -16.17 -8.48 24.31
C GLU A 261 -15.48 -8.31 22.95
N PHE A 262 -15.66 -7.15 22.31
CA PHE A 262 -15.13 -6.89 20.96
C PHE A 262 -13.59 -6.96 20.91
N PRO A 263 -12.83 -6.35 21.85
CA PRO A 263 -11.37 -6.50 21.87
C PRO A 263 -10.90 -7.96 21.98
N VAL A 264 -11.62 -8.80 22.73
CA VAL A 264 -11.29 -10.24 22.82
C VAL A 264 -11.50 -10.93 21.48
N GLN A 265 -12.66 -10.71 20.85
CA GLN A 265 -12.95 -11.25 19.53
C GLN A 265 -11.92 -10.79 18.48
N TYR A 266 -11.55 -9.51 18.50
CA TYR A 266 -10.56 -8.95 17.59
C TYR A 266 -9.20 -9.64 17.75
N ILE A 267 -8.70 -9.76 18.98
CA ILE A 267 -7.40 -10.36 19.27
C ILE A 267 -7.38 -11.85 18.92
N LEU A 268 -8.43 -12.62 19.20
CA LEU A 268 -8.49 -14.03 18.82
C LEU A 268 -8.46 -14.22 17.30
N ASN A 269 -9.21 -13.40 16.55
CA ASN A 269 -9.17 -13.43 15.08
C ASN A 269 -7.79 -13.04 14.54
N HIS A 270 -7.18 -12.01 15.13
CA HIS A 270 -5.83 -11.57 14.79
C HIS A 270 -4.79 -12.68 15.04
N ASP A 271 -4.85 -13.33 16.20
CA ASP A 271 -3.90 -14.36 16.62
C ASP A 271 -4.02 -15.62 15.73
N ILE A 272 -5.24 -16.03 15.34
CA ILE A 272 -5.46 -17.10 14.35
C ILE A 272 -4.86 -16.71 13.00
N ARG A 273 -5.14 -15.49 12.53
CA ARG A 273 -4.61 -14.98 11.27
C ARG A 273 -3.08 -15.00 11.26
N GLN A 274 -2.45 -14.47 12.31
CA GLN A 274 -0.99 -14.40 12.44
C GLN A 274 -0.35 -15.80 12.47
N SER A 275 -0.96 -16.76 13.17
CA SER A 275 -0.50 -18.15 13.17
C SER A 275 -0.56 -18.78 11.77
N LEU A 276 -1.56 -18.45 10.95
CA LEU A 276 -1.69 -18.96 9.58
C LEU A 276 -0.78 -18.24 8.57
N GLU A 277 -0.50 -16.95 8.76
CA GLU A 277 0.43 -16.17 7.91
C GLU A 277 1.91 -16.53 8.16
N SER A 278 2.22 -17.24 9.24
CA SER A 278 3.58 -17.61 9.61
C SER A 278 4.17 -18.68 8.68
N ASP A 279 5.48 -18.55 8.42
CA ASP A 279 6.21 -19.48 7.55
C ASP A 279 6.20 -20.93 8.07
N GLU A 280 6.32 -21.07 9.38
CA GLU A 280 6.10 -22.28 10.15
C GLU A 280 4.89 -22.06 11.07
N ILE A 281 3.86 -22.89 10.90
CA ILE A 281 2.60 -22.71 11.62
C ILE A 281 2.76 -23.26 13.04
N ASP A 282 2.62 -22.39 14.04
CA ASP A 282 2.52 -22.77 15.44
C ASP A 282 1.15 -23.40 15.73
N LEU A 283 1.08 -24.73 15.61
CA LEU A 283 -0.14 -25.51 15.83
C LEU A 283 -0.69 -25.36 17.26
N MET A 284 0.18 -25.13 18.25
CA MET A 284 -0.25 -24.97 19.64
C MET A 284 -0.98 -23.64 19.82
N HIS A 285 -0.37 -22.56 19.33
CA HIS A 285 -0.96 -21.23 19.40
C HIS A 285 -2.25 -21.12 18.58
N LEU A 286 -2.26 -21.71 17.38
CA LEU A 286 -3.44 -21.79 16.53
C LEU A 286 -4.58 -22.52 17.25
N LYS A 287 -4.28 -23.68 17.86
CA LYS A 287 -5.28 -24.46 18.61
C LYS A 287 -5.89 -23.66 19.76
N ILE A 288 -5.06 -23.05 20.61
CA ILE A 288 -5.53 -22.24 21.74
C ILE A 288 -6.47 -21.13 21.25
N SER A 289 -6.06 -20.42 20.20
CA SER A 289 -6.82 -19.28 19.68
C SER A 289 -8.16 -19.70 19.07
N VAL A 290 -8.19 -20.80 18.31
CA VAL A 290 -9.42 -21.38 17.78
C VAL A 290 -10.33 -21.87 18.90
N ASP A 291 -9.79 -22.62 19.86
CA ASP A 291 -10.58 -23.19 20.96
C ASP A 291 -11.24 -22.07 21.76
N GLU A 292 -10.50 -21.00 22.12
CA GLU A 292 -11.07 -19.86 22.85
C GLU A 292 -12.09 -19.07 22.01
N LEU A 293 -11.87 -18.94 20.69
CA LEU A 293 -12.82 -18.29 19.78
C LEU A 293 -14.16 -19.06 19.74
N VAL A 294 -14.08 -20.38 19.55
CA VAL A 294 -15.25 -21.26 19.39
C VAL A 294 -15.98 -21.47 20.71
N HIS A 295 -15.29 -21.89 21.77
CA HIS A 295 -15.91 -22.12 23.08
C HIS A 295 -16.42 -20.82 23.71
N GLY A 296 -15.73 -19.71 23.46
CA GLY A 296 -16.18 -18.40 23.87
C GLY A 296 -17.37 -17.87 23.08
N GLY A 297 -17.78 -18.51 21.98
CA GLY A 297 -18.88 -18.05 21.13
C GLY A 297 -18.59 -16.69 20.47
N TYR A 298 -17.33 -16.43 20.14
CA TYR A 298 -16.91 -15.23 19.41
C TYR A 298 -17.07 -15.43 17.90
N ILE A 299 -17.30 -14.36 17.16
CA ILE A 299 -17.56 -14.44 15.72
C ILE A 299 -16.21 -14.51 14.96
N PRO A 300 -15.96 -15.57 14.18
CA PRO A 300 -14.79 -15.63 13.31
C PRO A 300 -14.96 -14.68 12.11
N ASP A 301 -13.88 -14.01 11.70
CA ASP A 301 -13.81 -13.29 10.44
C ASP A 301 -13.63 -14.29 9.30
N THR A 302 -14.71 -14.98 8.97
CA THR A 302 -14.70 -16.08 8.01
C THR A 302 -14.14 -15.65 6.66
N ARG A 303 -14.39 -14.41 6.22
CA ARG A 303 -13.89 -13.90 4.94
C ARG A 303 -12.36 -13.78 4.93
N ILE A 304 -11.78 -13.13 5.95
CA ILE A 304 -10.31 -12.95 6.00
C ILE A 304 -9.64 -14.30 6.30
N LEU A 305 -10.15 -15.06 7.27
CA LEU A 305 -9.57 -16.34 7.66
C LEU A 305 -9.64 -17.38 6.54
N SER A 306 -10.72 -17.42 5.76
CA SER A 306 -10.82 -18.27 4.56
C SER A 306 -9.70 -18.00 3.57
N TYR A 307 -9.48 -16.73 3.23
CA TYR A 307 -8.46 -16.33 2.27
C TYR A 307 -7.05 -16.66 2.77
N ILE A 308 -6.76 -16.31 4.03
CA ILE A 308 -5.46 -16.54 4.65
C ILE A 308 -5.17 -18.05 4.84
N ALA A 309 -6.15 -18.83 5.31
CA ALA A 309 -5.98 -20.28 5.47
C ALA A 309 -5.74 -20.98 4.13
N GLY A 310 -6.51 -20.64 3.08
CA GLY A 310 -6.31 -21.20 1.74
C GLY A 310 -4.90 -20.91 1.20
N GLY A 311 -4.46 -19.65 1.27
CA GLY A 311 -3.11 -19.25 0.87
C GLY A 311 -2.01 -19.93 1.69
N SER A 312 -2.19 -20.04 3.01
CA SER A 312 -1.25 -20.71 3.91
C SER A 312 -1.11 -22.21 3.59
N ILE A 313 -2.23 -22.91 3.39
CA ILE A 313 -2.23 -24.33 3.00
C ILE A 313 -1.56 -24.53 1.65
N ALA A 314 -1.82 -23.66 0.67
CA ALA A 314 -1.15 -23.70 -0.63
C ALA A 314 0.37 -23.53 -0.49
N TRP A 315 0.82 -22.57 0.33
CA TRP A 315 2.25 -22.37 0.62
C TRP A 315 2.90 -23.59 1.28
N GLN A 316 2.25 -24.19 2.27
CA GLN A 316 2.77 -25.39 2.92
C GLN A 316 2.83 -26.59 1.96
N LEU A 317 1.88 -26.73 1.03
CA LEU A 317 1.92 -27.78 0.01
C LEU A 317 3.06 -27.57 -1.00
N GLN A 318 3.41 -26.33 -1.33
CA GLN A 318 4.61 -26.05 -2.13
C GLN A 318 5.88 -26.53 -1.40
N LYS A 319 5.96 -26.33 -0.08
CA LYS A 319 7.07 -26.86 0.74
C LYS A 319 7.08 -28.40 0.75
N ILE A 320 5.91 -29.05 0.85
CA ILE A 320 5.80 -30.51 0.73
C ILE A 320 6.25 -30.97 -0.66
N ALA A 321 5.92 -30.27 -1.74
CA ALA A 321 6.31 -30.68 -3.08
C ALA A 321 7.85 -30.67 -3.30
N LEU A 322 8.59 -29.85 -2.54
CA LEU A 322 10.06 -29.81 -2.57
C LEU A 322 10.71 -30.97 -1.81
N ASP A 323 10.09 -31.40 -0.70
CA ASP A 323 10.55 -32.53 0.11
C ASP A 323 9.35 -33.40 0.54
N PRO A 324 8.82 -34.20 -0.40
CA PRO A 324 7.54 -34.87 -0.22
C PRO A 324 7.64 -36.11 0.66
N GLU A 325 8.84 -36.60 0.98
CA GLU A 325 9.05 -37.74 1.90
C GLU A 325 8.94 -37.30 3.38
N ASP A 326 9.01 -36.00 3.67
CA ASP A 326 8.88 -35.46 5.03
C ASP A 326 7.42 -35.52 5.55
N ILE A 327 7.10 -36.63 6.20
CA ILE A 327 5.79 -36.90 6.81
C ILE A 327 5.38 -35.80 7.81
N ARG A 328 6.34 -35.12 8.45
CA ARG A 328 6.03 -34.09 9.46
C ARG A 328 5.30 -32.90 8.84
N ARG A 329 5.68 -32.53 7.61
CA ARG A 329 5.01 -31.44 6.86
C ARG A 329 3.57 -31.80 6.51
N ILE A 330 3.34 -33.03 6.09
CA ILE A 330 1.99 -33.54 5.77
C ILE A 330 1.11 -33.53 7.03
N ARG A 331 1.64 -34.05 8.16
CA ARG A 331 0.95 -34.02 9.46
C ARG A 331 0.59 -32.61 9.90
N ASN A 332 1.51 -31.66 9.74
CA ASN A 332 1.26 -30.28 10.13
C ASN A 332 0.10 -29.68 9.34
N VAL A 333 0.04 -29.91 8.02
CA VAL A 333 -1.08 -29.43 7.20
C VAL A 333 -2.40 -30.12 7.58
N ASN A 334 -2.38 -31.44 7.81
CA ASN A 334 -3.56 -32.16 8.31
C ASN A 334 -4.07 -31.64 9.66
N ALA A 335 -3.14 -31.28 10.55
CA ALA A 335 -3.47 -30.65 11.82
C ALA A 335 -4.10 -29.27 11.62
N VAL A 336 -3.60 -28.45 10.69
CA VAL A 336 -4.22 -27.15 10.36
C VAL A 336 -5.66 -27.33 9.91
N PHE A 337 -5.95 -28.22 8.96
CA PHE A 337 -7.32 -28.52 8.53
C PHE A 337 -8.23 -28.91 9.70
N SER A 338 -7.72 -29.78 10.58
CA SER A 338 -8.47 -30.25 11.74
C SER A 338 -8.76 -29.12 12.73
N LEU A 339 -7.78 -28.24 12.96
CA LEU A 339 -7.89 -27.10 13.87
C LEU A 339 -8.83 -26.04 13.33
N ILE A 340 -8.83 -25.72 12.04
CA ILE A 340 -9.69 -24.66 11.49
C ILE A 340 -11.12 -25.14 11.17
N LYS A 341 -11.36 -26.46 11.16
CA LYS A 341 -12.68 -27.04 10.84
C LYS A 341 -13.86 -26.45 11.64
N PRO A 342 -13.76 -26.22 12.97
CA PRO A 342 -14.85 -25.62 13.75
C PRO A 342 -15.22 -24.20 13.31
N LEU A 343 -14.32 -23.48 12.65
CA LEU A 343 -14.56 -22.11 12.17
C LEU A 343 -15.47 -22.06 10.93
N SER A 344 -15.75 -23.20 10.29
CA SER A 344 -16.61 -23.31 9.10
C SER A 344 -16.16 -22.40 7.95
N LEU A 345 -14.86 -22.35 7.69
CA LEU A 345 -14.28 -21.53 6.61
C LEU A 345 -14.58 -22.11 5.23
N THR A 346 -14.82 -21.25 4.26
CA THR A 346 -14.89 -21.61 2.83
C THR A 346 -13.52 -21.41 2.20
N LEU A 347 -12.77 -22.49 1.98
CA LEU A 347 -11.38 -22.41 1.49
C LEU A 347 -11.34 -22.52 -0.04
N ASP A 348 -10.51 -21.69 -0.69
CA ASP A 348 -10.09 -21.92 -2.08
C ASP A 348 -8.86 -22.84 -2.07
N LEU A 349 -9.05 -24.08 -2.53
CA LEU A 349 -8.05 -25.15 -2.47
C LEU A 349 -7.49 -25.51 -3.85
N LEU A 350 -7.80 -24.76 -4.91
CA LEU A 350 -7.45 -25.15 -6.29
C LEU A 350 -5.94 -25.37 -6.46
N GLU A 351 -5.12 -24.44 -5.99
CA GLU A 351 -3.66 -24.55 -6.07
C GLU A 351 -3.15 -25.73 -5.23
N SER A 352 -3.68 -25.90 -4.02
CA SER A 352 -3.37 -27.01 -3.13
C SER A 352 -3.69 -28.38 -3.75
N GLN A 353 -4.86 -28.51 -4.38
CA GLN A 353 -5.29 -29.72 -5.10
C GLN A 353 -4.35 -30.05 -6.27
N ASN A 354 -3.91 -29.04 -7.03
CA ASN A 354 -2.95 -29.22 -8.12
C ASN A 354 -1.59 -29.73 -7.62
N GLN A 355 -1.07 -29.17 -6.53
CA GLN A 355 0.19 -29.63 -5.93
C GLN A 355 0.07 -31.05 -5.39
N TYR A 356 -1.03 -31.36 -4.68
CA TYR A 356 -1.32 -32.71 -4.18
C TYR A 356 -1.33 -33.75 -5.31
N PHE A 357 -2.01 -33.45 -6.43
CA PHE A 357 -2.05 -34.33 -7.58
C PHE A 357 -0.64 -34.62 -8.15
N ARG A 358 0.21 -33.59 -8.26
CA ARG A 358 1.59 -33.74 -8.74
C ARG A 358 2.40 -34.67 -7.82
N ILE A 359 2.33 -34.45 -6.50
CA ILE A 359 3.02 -35.29 -5.52
C ILE A 359 2.53 -36.74 -5.64
N ARG A 360 1.21 -36.94 -5.72
CA ARG A 360 0.60 -38.26 -5.86
C ARG A 360 1.12 -39.00 -7.10
N VAL A 361 1.14 -38.35 -8.27
CA VAL A 361 1.62 -38.97 -9.51
C VAL A 361 3.09 -39.41 -9.42
N ILE A 362 3.93 -38.62 -8.74
CA ILE A 362 5.37 -38.89 -8.65
C ILE A 362 5.68 -39.98 -7.61
N LEU A 363 5.02 -39.97 -6.46
CA LEU A 363 5.45 -40.76 -5.29
C LEU A 363 4.53 -41.91 -4.89
N SER A 364 3.28 -41.94 -5.34
CA SER A 364 2.34 -42.97 -4.86
C SER A 364 2.81 -44.38 -5.19
N VAL A 365 3.42 -44.58 -6.37
CA VAL A 365 3.89 -45.91 -6.82
C VAL A 365 5.11 -46.37 -6.03
N GLN A 366 6.04 -45.45 -5.71
CA GLN A 366 7.24 -45.79 -4.94
C GLN A 366 6.89 -46.11 -3.48
N MET A 367 6.10 -45.23 -2.84
CA MET A 367 5.68 -45.42 -1.45
C MET A 367 4.82 -46.67 -1.26
N GLN A 368 3.97 -47.03 -2.22
CA GLN A 368 3.20 -48.29 -2.18
C GLN A 368 4.10 -49.53 -2.24
N LYS A 369 5.16 -49.52 -3.06
CA LYS A 369 6.13 -50.63 -3.12
C LYS A 369 6.91 -50.75 -1.81
N ASP A 370 7.36 -49.64 -1.24
CA ASP A 370 8.12 -49.63 0.01
C ASP A 370 7.25 -50.06 1.20
N ALA A 371 5.98 -49.65 1.24
CA ALA A 371 5.00 -50.11 2.22
C ALA A 371 4.71 -51.61 2.12
N ALA A 372 4.59 -52.16 0.90
CA ALA A 372 4.43 -53.60 0.67
C ALA A 372 5.68 -54.40 1.08
N GLY A 373 6.87 -53.80 0.99
CA GLY A 373 8.14 -54.33 1.51
C GLY A 373 8.27 -54.30 3.04
N GLY A 374 7.28 -53.79 3.77
CA GLY A 374 7.26 -53.76 5.24
C GLY A 374 7.82 -52.48 5.87
N ASN A 375 8.13 -51.44 5.07
CA ASN A 375 8.56 -50.15 5.60
C ASN A 375 7.41 -49.47 6.36
N LYS A 376 7.62 -49.21 7.65
CA LYS A 376 6.62 -48.57 8.52
C LYS A 376 6.41 -47.10 8.18
N ASP A 377 7.48 -46.39 7.84
CA ASP A 377 7.42 -44.96 7.52
C ASP A 377 6.66 -44.73 6.22
N ALA A 378 6.83 -45.60 5.22
CA ALA A 378 6.05 -45.56 3.98
C ALA A 378 4.55 -45.81 4.21
N LYS A 379 4.18 -46.70 5.14
CA LYS A 379 2.76 -46.93 5.50
C LYS A 379 2.16 -45.70 6.19
N GLU A 380 2.91 -45.10 7.10
CA GLU A 380 2.47 -43.91 7.82
C GLU A 380 2.36 -42.70 6.89
N TRP A 381 3.31 -42.55 5.96
CA TRP A 381 3.25 -41.55 4.90
C TRP A 381 1.98 -41.68 4.04
N ILE A 382 1.64 -42.89 3.58
CA ILE A 382 0.43 -43.14 2.78
C ILE A 382 -0.81 -42.72 3.57
N SER A 383 -0.91 -43.10 4.84
CA SER A 383 -2.05 -42.76 5.70
C SER A 383 -2.23 -41.25 5.84
N GLU A 384 -1.13 -40.52 6.13
CA GLU A 384 -1.18 -39.06 6.28
C GLU A 384 -1.47 -38.36 4.94
N PHE A 385 -0.93 -38.88 3.85
CA PHE A 385 -1.13 -38.33 2.52
C PHE A 385 -2.55 -38.59 1.98
N GLU A 386 -3.17 -39.72 2.32
CA GLU A 386 -4.58 -39.98 2.03
C GLU A 386 -5.50 -39.07 2.85
N GLN A 387 -5.21 -38.88 4.14
CA GLN A 387 -5.93 -37.93 4.98
C GLN A 387 -5.84 -36.50 4.42
N LEU A 388 -4.67 -36.11 3.91
CA LEU A 388 -4.51 -34.82 3.24
C LEU A 388 -5.38 -34.73 1.98
N GLY A 389 -5.47 -35.80 1.20
CA GLY A 389 -6.36 -35.88 0.03
C GLY A 389 -7.85 -35.75 0.39
N ILE A 390 -8.28 -36.31 1.53
CA ILE A 390 -9.64 -36.15 2.05
C ILE A 390 -9.88 -34.70 2.48
N ASN A 391 -8.93 -34.10 3.21
CA ASN A 391 -9.01 -32.71 3.65
C ASN A 391 -9.06 -31.70 2.48
N LEU A 392 -8.42 -32.05 1.36
CA LEU A 392 -8.42 -31.27 0.12
C LEU A 392 -9.65 -31.53 -0.77
N GLU A 393 -10.61 -32.33 -0.31
CA GLU A 393 -11.78 -32.76 -1.10
C GLU A 393 -11.39 -33.47 -2.41
N PHE A 394 -10.18 -34.03 -2.48
CA PHE A 394 -9.66 -34.75 -3.63
C PHE A 394 -9.98 -36.25 -3.59
N LEU A 395 -10.16 -36.79 -2.38
CA LEU A 395 -10.51 -38.19 -2.11
C LEU A 395 -11.83 -38.24 -1.34
N ASN A 396 -12.71 -39.17 -1.72
CA ASN A 396 -13.91 -39.45 -0.92
C ASN A 396 -13.55 -40.37 0.27
N PRO A 397 -14.02 -40.05 1.49
CA PRO A 397 -13.75 -40.87 2.67
C PRO A 397 -14.30 -42.31 2.58
N GLU A 398 -15.23 -42.57 1.66
CA GLU A 398 -15.81 -43.91 1.43
C GLU A 398 -14.96 -44.80 0.51
N THR A 399 -13.93 -44.27 -0.16
CA THR A 399 -13.11 -45.04 -1.13
C THR A 399 -11.79 -45.58 -0.58
N THR A 400 -11.39 -45.26 0.65
CA THR A 400 -10.11 -45.66 1.27
C THR A 400 -10.18 -46.97 2.09
N SER A 401 -11.27 -47.72 1.99
CA SER A 401 -11.45 -49.03 2.64
C SER A 401 -11.47 -50.18 1.62
N GLY A 402 -10.41 -50.32 0.81
CA GLY A 402 -10.29 -51.34 -0.25
C GLY A 402 -8.96 -52.05 -0.23
#